data_AF-A0A2A2RH95-F1
#
_entry.id   AF-A0A2A2RH95-F1
#
_cell.length_a   1.000
_cell.length_b   1.000
_cell.length_c   1.000
_cell.angle_alpha   90.00
_cell.angle_beta   90.00
_cell.angle_gamma   90.00
#
_symmetry.space_group_name_H-M   'P 1'
#
loop_
_entity.id
_entity.type
_entity.pdbx_description
1 polymer ?
#
loop_
_entity_poly.entity_id
_entity_poly.type
_entity_poly.pdbx_seq_one_letter_code
_entity_poly.pdbx_strand_id
1 'polypeptide(L)'
;MGSMSTPRSYEIAIKETKLFNEGGAMHSNGNLIKPLGEKLDEYMLKLGYSNSQALGILVQILTQGKVRVDFRDFNERLELVDESDLCDRVQAVALFEEHLLSKQSGENLDDQDNPTQRVIVQTPRPSPPGH
;
A
#
# COMPACT_ATOMS: atom_id res chain seq x y z
N MET A 1 11.43 8.97 -24.90
CA MET A 1 10.45 8.98 -23.78
C MET A 1 10.48 7.59 -23.19
N GLY A 2 10.98 7.44 -21.96
CA GLY A 2 11.25 6.15 -21.35
C GLY A 2 9.95 5.41 -21.08
N SER A 3 9.93 4.12 -21.39
CA SER A 3 8.86 3.21 -20.99
C SER A 3 8.82 3.21 -19.45
N MET A 4 7.74 3.71 -18.84
CA MET A 4 7.50 3.46 -17.41
C MET A 4 7.28 1.95 -17.30
N SER A 5 8.31 1.23 -16.86
CA SER A 5 8.19 -0.20 -16.57
C SER A 5 7.15 -0.35 -15.46
N THR A 6 5.99 -0.91 -15.79
CA THR A 6 5.00 -1.34 -14.80
C THR A 6 5.67 -2.29 -13.82
N PRO A 7 5.55 -2.07 -12.49
CA PRO A 7 6.15 -2.95 -11.50
C PRO A 7 5.67 -4.38 -11.64
N ARG A 8 6.53 -5.35 -11.37
CA ARG A 8 6.19 -6.78 -11.46
C ARG A 8 5.01 -7.17 -10.56
N SER A 9 4.73 -6.40 -9.50
CA SER A 9 3.54 -6.56 -8.68
C SER A 9 2.21 -6.43 -9.46
N TYR A 10 2.17 -5.73 -10.60
CA TYR A 10 0.95 -5.62 -11.41
C TYR A 10 0.71 -6.83 -12.31
N GLU A 11 1.70 -7.70 -12.47
CA GLU A 11 1.57 -8.94 -13.24
C GLU A 11 0.99 -10.08 -12.38
N ILE A 12 1.13 -9.97 -11.06
CA ILE A 12 0.63 -10.96 -10.10
C ILE A 12 -0.85 -10.69 -9.80
N ALA A 13 -1.70 -11.68 -10.06
CA ALA A 13 -3.13 -11.57 -9.79
C ALA A 13 -3.49 -12.13 -8.41
N ILE A 14 -4.34 -11.40 -7.68
CA ILE A 14 -4.93 -11.85 -6.42
C ILE A 14 -6.45 -11.87 -6.48
N LYS A 15 -7.03 -12.81 -5.75
CA LYS A 15 -8.46 -12.86 -5.43
C LYS A 15 -8.69 -12.25 -4.05
N GLU A 16 -9.49 -11.19 -4.02
CA GLU A 16 -9.95 -10.50 -2.82
C GLU A 16 -11.38 -10.92 -2.46
N THR A 17 -11.59 -11.25 -1.19
CA THR A 17 -12.93 -11.46 -0.61
C THR A 17 -13.06 -10.58 0.62
N LYS A 18 -14.05 -9.69 0.66
CA LYS A 18 -14.33 -8.82 1.82
C LYS A 18 -15.59 -9.28 2.54
N LEU A 19 -15.52 -9.37 3.86
CA LEU A 19 -16.62 -9.71 4.75
C LEU A 19 -16.88 -8.54 5.71
N PHE A 20 -18.04 -7.89 5.55
CA PHE A 20 -18.47 -6.76 6.36
C PHE A 20 -19.34 -7.25 7.51
N ASN A 21 -19.21 -6.60 8.66
CA ASN A 21 -20.07 -6.85 9.80
C ASN A 21 -21.17 -5.79 9.83
N GLU A 22 -22.34 -6.10 9.28
CA GLU A 22 -23.51 -5.22 9.32
C GLU A 22 -24.59 -5.85 10.21
N GLY A 23 -24.85 -5.22 11.36
CA GLY A 23 -25.95 -5.63 12.25
C GLY A 23 -25.83 -7.05 12.84
N GLY A 24 -24.62 -7.62 12.90
CA GLY A 24 -24.39 -8.98 13.39
C GLY A 24 -24.45 -10.08 12.32
N ALA A 25 -24.73 -9.73 11.06
CA ALA A 25 -24.61 -10.62 9.92
C ALA A 25 -23.32 -10.31 9.13
N MET A 26 -22.62 -11.35 8.67
CA MET A 26 -21.49 -11.19 7.77
C MET A 26 -21.97 -11.16 6.32
N HIS A 27 -21.70 -10.05 5.62
CA HIS A 27 -22.04 -9.88 4.21
C HIS A 27 -20.76 -9.91 3.37
N SER A 28 -20.76 -10.71 2.30
CA SER A 28 -19.64 -10.74 1.35
C SER A 28 -19.95 -9.91 0.11
N ASN A 29 -19.02 -9.07 -0.32
CA ASN A 29 -19.14 -8.36 -1.62
C ASN A 29 -18.75 -9.22 -2.83
N GLY A 30 -18.66 -10.55 -2.65
CA GLY A 30 -18.18 -11.48 -3.67
C GLY A 30 -16.66 -11.52 -3.78
N ASN A 31 -16.17 -12.27 -4.77
CA ASN A 31 -14.75 -12.40 -5.08
C ASN A 31 -14.37 -11.40 -6.19
N LEU A 32 -13.33 -10.62 -5.95
CA LEU A 32 -12.78 -9.67 -6.92
C LEU A 32 -11.35 -10.08 -7.27
N ILE A 33 -11.08 -10.35 -8.55
CA ILE A 33 -9.72 -10.58 -9.03
C ILE A 33 -9.13 -9.25 -9.45
N LYS A 34 -7.93 -8.93 -8.96
CA LYS A 34 -7.20 -7.71 -9.30
C LYS A 34 -5.68 -7.92 -9.23
N PRO A 35 -4.89 -7.05 -9.87
CA PRO A 35 -3.44 -7.04 -9.69
C PRO A 35 -3.04 -6.78 -8.23
N LEU A 36 -1.96 -7.43 -7.79
CA LEU A 36 -1.37 -7.23 -6.46
C LEU A 36 -0.86 -5.79 -6.29
N GLY A 37 -0.34 -5.19 -7.36
CA GLY A 37 0.08 -3.79 -7.41
C GLY A 37 -1.06 -2.82 -7.07
N GLU A 38 -2.26 -3.04 -7.61
CA GLU A 38 -3.43 -2.21 -7.26
C GLU A 38 -3.80 -2.35 -5.78
N LYS A 39 -3.67 -3.55 -5.22
CA LYS A 39 -3.97 -3.78 -3.80
C LYS A 39 -2.92 -3.14 -2.88
N LEU A 40 -1.66 -3.15 -3.29
CA LEU A 40 -0.59 -2.44 -2.60
C LEU A 40 -0.87 -0.93 -2.56
N ASP A 41 -1.28 -0.34 -3.68
CA ASP A 41 -1.71 1.07 -3.72
C ASP A 41 -2.84 1.36 -2.73
N GLU A 42 -3.87 0.50 -2.70
CA GLU A 42 -4.97 0.63 -1.73
C GLU A 42 -4.46 0.62 -0.27
N TYR A 43 -3.51 -0.25 0.05
CA TYR A 43 -2.94 -0.32 1.40
C TYR A 43 -2.07 0.87 1.74
N MET A 44 -1.27 1.36 0.81
CA MET A 44 -0.45 2.56 1.02
C MET A 44 -1.33 3.77 1.35
N LEU A 45 -2.46 3.91 0.66
CA LEU A 45 -3.44 4.97 0.93
C LEU A 45 -4.19 4.75 2.26
N LYS A 46 -4.69 3.54 2.54
CA LYS A 46 -5.52 3.25 3.73
C LYS A 46 -4.73 3.19 5.04
N LEU A 47 -3.49 2.68 5.00
CA LEU A 47 -2.64 2.50 6.17
C LEU A 47 -1.73 3.72 6.42
N GLY A 48 -1.96 4.84 5.71
CA GLY A 48 -1.24 6.09 5.90
C GLY A 48 0.26 5.97 5.62
N TYR A 49 0.63 5.24 4.57
CA TYR A 49 2.02 4.94 4.21
C TYR A 49 2.85 4.27 5.34
N SER A 50 2.19 3.58 6.28
CA SER A 50 2.90 2.69 7.21
C SER A 50 3.42 1.46 6.45
N ASN A 51 4.60 1.63 5.83
CA ASN A 51 5.22 0.67 4.91
C ASN A 51 5.41 -0.71 5.56
N SER A 52 5.61 -0.79 6.88
CA SER A 52 5.82 -2.05 7.59
C SER A 52 4.60 -2.97 7.60
N GLN A 53 3.38 -2.41 7.67
CA GLN A 53 2.15 -3.22 7.68
C GLN A 53 1.85 -3.75 6.27
N ALA A 54 1.91 -2.87 5.27
CA ALA A 54 1.73 -3.25 3.86
C ALA A 54 2.78 -4.28 3.42
N LEU A 55 4.05 -4.09 3.79
CA LEU A 55 5.11 -5.06 3.56
C LEU A 55 4.82 -6.40 4.23
N GLY A 56 4.39 -6.39 5.49
CA GLY A 56 4.04 -7.59 6.22
C GLY A 56 2.93 -8.39 5.52
N ILE A 57 1.87 -7.72 5.09
CA ILE A 57 0.77 -8.33 4.36
C ILE A 57 1.26 -8.91 3.02
N LEU A 58 2.03 -8.14 2.25
CA LEU A 58 2.57 -8.58 0.96
C LEU A 58 3.44 -9.83 1.10
N VAL A 59 4.39 -9.81 2.05
CA VAL A 59 5.29 -10.94 2.30
C VAL A 59 4.49 -12.19 2.64
N GLN A 60 3.40 -12.08 3.41
CA GLN A 60 2.55 -13.23 3.70
C GLN A 60 1.82 -13.74 2.45
N ILE A 61 1.28 -12.86 1.60
CA ILE A 61 0.63 -13.27 0.35
C ILE A 61 1.62 -14.01 -0.56
N LEU A 62 2.80 -13.44 -0.78
CA LEU A 62 3.79 -13.96 -1.72
C LEU A 62 4.51 -15.22 -1.22
N THR A 63 4.57 -15.45 0.11
CA THR A 63 5.24 -16.64 0.67
C THR A 63 4.26 -17.76 1.05
N GLN A 64 3.01 -17.44 1.39
CA GLN A 64 2.01 -18.42 1.84
C GLN A 64 0.84 -18.60 0.85
N GLY A 65 0.74 -17.74 -0.16
CA GLY A 65 -0.31 -17.75 -1.18
C GLY A 65 -1.64 -17.18 -0.71
N LYS A 66 -1.77 -16.83 0.58
CA LYS A 66 -2.98 -16.24 1.14
C LYS A 66 -2.72 -15.53 2.46
N VAL A 67 -3.54 -14.53 2.73
CA VAL A 67 -3.54 -13.82 4.02
C VAL A 67 -4.96 -13.37 4.35
N ARG A 68 -5.25 -13.24 5.65
CA ARG A 68 -6.43 -12.56 6.16
C ARG A 68 -5.99 -11.30 6.89
N VAL A 69 -6.67 -10.20 6.61
CA VAL A 69 -6.43 -8.91 7.25
C VAL A 69 -7.74 -8.47 7.90
N ASP A 70 -7.71 -8.31 9.22
CA ASP A 70 -8.86 -7.89 10.01
C ASP A 70 -8.78 -6.37 10.27
N PHE A 71 -9.75 -5.65 9.70
CA PHE A 71 -10.00 -4.25 10.02
C PHE A 71 -11.08 -4.15 11.10
N ARG A 72 -11.30 -2.93 11.58
CA ARG A 72 -12.32 -2.67 12.61
C ARG A 72 -13.72 -3.07 12.16
N ASP A 73 -14.07 -2.73 10.92
CA ASP A 73 -15.45 -2.82 10.43
C ASP A 73 -15.66 -3.99 9.45
N PHE A 74 -14.58 -4.56 8.92
CA PHE A 74 -14.61 -5.69 8.00
C PHE A 74 -13.33 -6.51 8.11
N ASN A 75 -13.34 -7.73 7.59
CA ASN A 75 -12.11 -8.44 7.28
C ASN A 75 -12.02 -8.68 5.77
N GLU A 76 -10.80 -8.86 5.31
CA GLU A 76 -10.54 -9.23 3.93
C GLU A 76 -9.60 -10.41 3.88
N ARG A 77 -9.86 -11.29 2.92
CA ARG A 77 -9.00 -12.42 2.58
C ARG A 77 -8.45 -12.16 1.18
N LEU A 78 -7.13 -12.25 1.07
CA LEU A 78 -6.42 -12.18 -0.19
C LEU A 78 -5.79 -13.54 -0.46
N GLU A 79 -5.89 -14.01 -1.70
CA GLU A 79 -5.32 -15.27 -2.16
C GLU A 79 -4.65 -15.04 -3.51
N LEU A 80 -3.46 -15.61 -3.74
CA LEU A 80 -2.87 -15.66 -5.08
C LEU A 80 -3.81 -16.44 -6.01
N VAL A 81 -3.94 -15.98 -7.24
CA VAL A 81 -4.70 -16.70 -8.27
C VAL A 81 -3.87 -17.86 -8.83
N ASP A 82 -2.57 -17.66 -9.01
CA ASP A 82 -1.62 -18.67 -9.44
C ASP A 82 -0.59 -18.96 -8.32
N GLU A 83 -0.44 -20.23 -7.95
CA GLU A 83 0.56 -20.65 -6.96
C GLU A 83 1.99 -20.53 -7.51
N SER A 84 2.16 -20.44 -8.83
CA SER A 84 3.48 -20.23 -9.45
C SER A 84 4.08 -18.85 -9.15
N ASP A 85 3.25 -17.89 -8.72
CA ASP A 85 3.68 -16.56 -8.26
C ASP A 85 4.25 -16.56 -6.83
N LEU A 86 4.23 -17.69 -6.13
CA LEU A 86 4.87 -17.83 -4.83
C LEU A 86 6.38 -17.59 -4.95
N CYS A 87 6.92 -16.82 -4.01
CA CYS A 87 8.34 -16.55 -3.94
C CYS A 87 8.86 -16.58 -2.50
N ASP A 88 10.18 -16.59 -2.35
CA ASP A 88 10.77 -16.50 -1.02
C ASP A 88 10.62 -15.09 -0.43
N ARG A 89 10.90 -14.97 0.87
CA ARG A 89 10.76 -13.70 1.59
C ARG A 89 11.65 -12.59 1.00
N VAL A 90 12.84 -12.93 0.51
CA VAL A 90 13.78 -11.93 -0.04
C VAL A 90 13.23 -11.36 -1.34
N GLN A 91 12.71 -12.22 -2.21
CA GLN A 91 12.05 -11.83 -3.45
C GLN A 91 10.78 -11.00 -3.17
N ALA A 92 9.98 -11.38 -2.18
CA ALA A 92 8.79 -10.62 -1.80
C ALA A 92 9.12 -9.21 -1.29
N VAL A 93 10.17 -9.06 -0.48
CA VAL A 93 10.66 -7.76 -0.01
C VAL A 93 11.15 -6.92 -1.19
N ALA A 94 11.94 -7.51 -2.10
CA ALA A 94 12.45 -6.80 -3.28
C ALA A 94 11.31 -6.30 -4.19
N LEU A 95 10.25 -7.08 -4.38
CA LEU A 95 9.05 -6.67 -5.12
C LEU A 95 8.33 -5.48 -4.47
N PHE A 96 8.27 -5.45 -3.14
CA PHE A 96 7.70 -4.31 -2.43
C PHE A 96 8.54 -3.04 -2.61
N GLU A 97 9.86 -3.17 -2.49
CA GLU A 97 10.80 -2.05 -2.68
C GLU A 97 10.76 -1.52 -4.11
N GLU A 98 10.73 -2.40 -5.12
CA GLU A 98 10.55 -2.03 -6.53
C GLU A 98 9.24 -1.26 -6.73
N HIS A 99 8.14 -1.75 -6.14
CA HIS A 99 6.85 -1.07 -6.21
C HIS A 99 6.93 0.34 -5.61
N LEU A 100 7.53 0.50 -4.42
CA LEU A 100 7.71 1.81 -3.79
C LEU A 100 8.56 2.76 -4.66
N LEU A 101 9.69 2.27 -5.18
CA LEU A 101 10.57 3.05 -6.04
C LEU A 101 9.86 3.51 -7.33
N SER A 102 8.99 2.67 -7.90
CA SER A 102 8.19 3.04 -9.07
C SER A 102 7.22 4.19 -8.79
N LYS A 103 6.66 4.27 -7.57
CA LYS A 103 5.76 5.37 -7.17
C LYS A 103 6.53 6.65 -6.91
N GLN A 104 7.69 6.56 -6.26
CA GLN A 104 8.58 7.70 -6.04
C GLN A 104 9.18 8.27 -7.33
N SER A 105 9.41 7.42 -8.34
CA SER A 105 9.93 7.85 -9.65
C SER A 105 8.84 8.32 -10.61
N GLY A 106 7.59 7.92 -10.38
CA GLY A 106 6.39 8.43 -11.05
C GLY A 106 5.91 9.76 -10.46
N GLU A 107 6.24 10.05 -9.20
CA GLU A 107 6.23 11.39 -8.64
C GLU A 107 7.37 12.22 -9.28
N ASN A 108 7.18 12.64 -10.54
CA ASN A 108 7.24 14.09 -10.69
C ASN A 108 6.15 14.56 -9.73
N LEU A 109 6.56 14.98 -8.53
CA LEU A 109 5.81 15.99 -7.82
C LEU A 109 5.63 17.07 -8.86
N ASP A 110 4.49 17.09 -9.55
CA ASP A 110 4.06 18.28 -10.23
C ASP A 110 3.93 19.29 -9.09
N ASP A 111 5.04 20.01 -8.86
CA ASP A 111 5.17 21.13 -7.93
C ASP A 111 4.11 22.22 -8.20
N GLN A 112 3.29 22.04 -9.24
CA GLN A 112 2.13 22.86 -9.54
C GLN A 112 0.98 22.71 -8.53
N ASP A 113 0.80 21.54 -7.88
CA ASP A 113 -0.27 21.33 -6.89
C ASP A 113 0.24 21.21 -5.43
N ASN A 114 1.55 21.29 -5.21
CA ASN A 114 2.10 21.45 -3.87
C ASN A 114 1.97 22.93 -3.44
N PRO A 115 1.09 23.30 -2.48
CA PRO A 115 0.96 24.69 -2.05
C PRO A 115 2.21 25.21 -1.34
N THR A 116 3.14 24.32 -0.98
CA THR A 116 4.31 24.67 -0.17
C THR A 116 5.51 25.01 -1.07
N GLN A 117 5.68 26.30 -1.36
CA GLN A 117 6.82 26.77 -2.15
C GLN A 117 8.14 26.83 -1.36
N ARG A 118 8.09 27.06 -0.03
CA ARG A 118 9.28 27.19 0.82
C ARG A 118 8.96 27.02 2.30
N VAL A 119 9.77 26.23 3.00
CA VAL A 119 9.74 26.12 4.47
C VAL A 119 10.85 27.01 5.04
N ILE A 120 10.48 27.96 5.91
CA ILE A 120 11.44 28.81 6.64
C ILE A 120 11.33 28.48 8.12
N VAL A 121 12.42 28.00 8.71
CA VAL A 121 12.50 27.76 10.16
C VAL A 121 12.73 29.11 10.85
N GLN A 122 11.73 29.57 11.61
CA GLN A 122 11.86 30.76 12.45
C GLN A 122 12.16 30.35 13.89
N THR A 123 13.20 30.94 14.48
CA THR A 123 13.45 30.79 15.92
C THR A 123 12.41 31.59 16.71
N PRO A 124 11.95 31.09 17.88
CA PRO A 124 10.98 31.80 18.71
C PRO A 124 11.47 33.21 19.05
N ARG A 125 10.61 34.23 18.91
CA ARG A 125 10.96 35.59 19.34
C ARG A 125 11.23 35.60 20.85
N PRO A 126 12.37 36.15 21.30
CA PRO A 126 12.60 36.33 22.72
C PRO A 126 11.55 37.29 23.28
N SER A 127 10.91 36.90 24.38
CA SER A 127 9.97 37.73 25.12
C SER A 127 10.65 39.04 25.54
N PRO A 128 10.01 40.21 25.38
CA PRO A 128 10.56 41.43 25.94
C PRO A 128 10.63 41.28 27.48
N PRO A 129 11.68 41.81 28.13
CA PRO A 129 11.75 41.81 29.58
C PRO A 129 10.56 42.60 30.13
N GLY A 130 9.79 41.95 31.01
CA GLY A 130 8.67 42.59 31.72
C GLY A 130 9.19 43.74 32.59
N HIS A 131 8.53 44.88 32.51
CA HIS A 131 8.72 46.03 33.39
C HIS A 131 7.56 46.15 34.36
#